data_AF-A0A852W443-F1
#
_entry.id   AF-A0A852W443-F1
#
_cell.length_a   1.000
_cell.length_b   1.000
_cell.length_c   1.000
_cell.angle_alpha   90.00
_cell.angle_beta   90.00
_cell.angle_gamma   90.00
#
_symmetry.space_group_name_H-M   'P 1'
#
loop_
_entity.id
_entity.type
_entity.pdbx_description
1 polymer ?
#
loop_
_entity_poly.entity_id
_entity_poly.type
_entity_poly.pdbx_seq_one_letter_code
_entity_poly.pdbx_strand_id
1 'polypeptide(L)'
;MRHLVGILVGLVGTAVALLVAGAGMGIAYESMMRMDLDRVPAGSGLLLVGGLLLGAVVLAARLSPGAPLTGAVLLLAGSAWTLFDPQAPFALGRGLGYLLSLQYGMLLAGLLAVAAFIVPRRRAEPGPPRSWAHGPSSGPVVH
;
A
#
# COMPACT_ATOMS: atom_id res chain seq x y z
N MET A 1 19.16 -0.17 -5.03
CA MET A 1 18.64 -0.03 -3.65
C MET A 1 17.21 0.50 -3.57
N ARG A 2 16.86 1.63 -4.22
CA ARG A 2 15.49 2.22 -4.15
C ARG A 2 14.35 1.27 -4.57
N HIS A 3 14.58 0.40 -5.55
CA HIS A 3 13.60 -0.60 -5.99
C HIS A 3 13.35 -1.70 -4.95
N LEU A 4 14.40 -2.24 -4.34
CA LEU A 4 14.30 -3.24 -3.27
C LEU A 4 13.57 -2.68 -2.05
N VAL A 5 13.85 -1.43 -1.67
CA VAL A 5 13.14 -0.75 -0.58
C VAL A 5 11.65 -0.59 -0.92
N GLY A 6 11.33 -0.19 -2.15
CA GLY A 6 9.94 -0.11 -2.60
C GLY A 6 9.21 -1.46 -2.55
N ILE A 7 9.85 -2.54 -2.98
CA ILE A 7 9.31 -3.90 -2.91
C ILE A 7 9.03 -4.31 -1.47
N LEU A 8 9.98 -4.07 -0.57
CA LEU A 8 9.85 -4.45 0.84
C LEU A 8 8.76 -3.63 1.54
N VAL A 9 8.66 -2.34 1.25
CA VAL A 9 7.57 -1.47 1.74
C VAL A 9 6.21 -1.94 1.23
N GLY A 10 6.10 -2.31 -0.05
CA GLY A 10 4.86 -2.83 -0.62
C GLY A 10 4.46 -4.17 0.00
N LEU A 11 5.39 -5.11 0.09
CA LEU A 11 5.15 -6.42 0.70
C LEU A 11 4.70 -6.30 2.17
N VAL A 12 5.51 -5.64 3.01
CA VAL A 12 5.24 -5.52 4.45
C VAL A 12 4.02 -4.63 4.69
N GLY A 13 3.92 -3.51 3.98
CA GLY A 13 2.80 -2.57 4.11
C GLY A 13 1.47 -3.21 3.73
N THR A 14 1.42 -3.93 2.60
CA THR A 14 0.21 -4.64 2.19
C THR A 14 -0.13 -5.79 3.14
N ALA A 15 0.85 -6.57 3.61
CA ALA A 15 0.59 -7.64 4.58
C ALA A 15 0.01 -7.09 5.89
N VAL A 16 0.59 -6.03 6.44
CA VAL A 16 0.10 -5.38 7.67
C VAL A 16 -1.29 -4.80 7.44
N ALA A 17 -1.52 -4.11 6.32
CA ALA A 17 -2.82 -3.56 6.00
C ALA A 17 -3.90 -4.65 5.89
N LEU A 18 -3.57 -5.80 5.30
CA LEU A 18 -4.48 -6.93 5.19
C LEU A 18 -4.76 -7.60 6.54
N LEU A 19 -3.77 -7.71 7.42
CA LEU A 19 -4.01 -8.23 8.78
C LEU A 19 -4.98 -7.33 9.55
N VAL A 20 -4.78 -6.01 9.49
CA VAL A 20 -5.65 -5.03 10.16
C VAL A 20 -7.05 -5.01 9.55
N ALA A 21 -7.15 -4.93 8.23
CA ALA A 21 -8.43 -4.97 7.52
C ALA A 21 -9.15 -6.31 7.72
N GLY A 22 -8.41 -7.42 7.69
CA GLY A 22 -8.90 -8.76 7.97
C GLY A 22 -9.47 -8.87 9.36
N ALA A 23 -8.75 -8.41 10.40
CA ALA A 23 -9.28 -8.39 11.76
C ALA A 23 -10.59 -7.58 11.86
N GLY A 24 -10.63 -6.39 11.24
CA GLY A 24 -11.83 -5.56 11.18
C GLY A 24 -13.01 -6.24 10.48
N MET A 25 -12.77 -6.86 9.32
CA MET A 25 -13.78 -7.62 8.57
C MET A 25 -14.33 -8.78 9.40
N GLY A 26 -13.46 -9.53 10.07
CA GLY A 26 -13.85 -10.64 10.93
C GLY A 26 -14.77 -10.18 12.05
N ILE A 27 -14.38 -9.12 12.76
CA ILE A 27 -15.19 -8.55 13.85
C ILE A 27 -16.53 -8.04 13.31
N ALA A 28 -16.53 -7.21 12.26
CA ALA A 28 -17.76 -6.63 11.72
C ALA A 28 -18.72 -7.69 11.21
N TYR A 29 -18.23 -8.66 10.44
CA TYR A 29 -19.04 -9.71 9.84
C TYR A 29 -19.60 -10.67 10.90
N GLU A 30 -18.79 -11.13 11.85
CA GLU A 30 -19.23 -12.04 12.91
C GLU A 30 -20.21 -11.35 13.86
N SER A 31 -20.01 -10.06 14.15
CA SER A 31 -20.93 -9.25 14.95
C SER A 31 -22.27 -9.08 14.26
N MET A 32 -22.27 -8.81 12.94
CA MET A 32 -23.48 -8.69 12.13
C MET A 32 -24.25 -10.02 12.05
N MET A 33 -23.57 -11.15 11.87
CA MET A 33 -24.21 -12.47 11.87
C MET A 33 -24.83 -12.83 13.23
N ARG A 34 -24.26 -12.34 14.33
CA ARG A 34 -24.77 -12.55 15.70
C ARG A 34 -25.79 -11.51 16.15
N MET A 35 -26.11 -10.51 15.32
CA MET A 35 -26.91 -9.33 15.68
C MET A 35 -26.33 -8.53 16.87
N ASP A 36 -25.02 -8.64 17.14
CA ASP A 36 -24.31 -7.87 18.16
C ASP A 36 -23.80 -6.55 17.55
N LEU A 37 -24.72 -5.62 17.31
CA LEU A 37 -24.43 -4.41 16.52
C LEU A 37 -23.51 -3.42 17.24
N ASP A 38 -23.36 -3.52 18.57
CA ASP A 38 -22.49 -2.63 19.36
C ASP A 38 -21.01 -2.78 19.00
N ARG A 39 -20.62 -3.94 18.48
CA ARG A 39 -19.24 -4.24 18.06
C ARG A 39 -18.94 -3.94 16.60
N VAL A 40 -19.97 -3.70 15.77
CA VAL A 40 -19.81 -3.37 14.35
C VAL A 40 -18.97 -2.10 14.13
N PRO A 41 -19.15 -1.00 14.90
CA PRO A 41 -18.31 0.20 14.77
C PRO A 41 -16.83 -0.08 15.00
N ALA A 42 -16.49 -0.96 15.94
CA ALA A 42 -15.09 -1.33 16.21
C ALA A 42 -14.47 -2.09 15.03
N GLY A 43 -15.21 -3.05 14.45
CA GLY A 43 -14.77 -3.76 13.24
C GLY A 43 -14.61 -2.82 12.04
N SER A 44 -15.58 -1.93 11.82
CA SER A 44 -15.51 -0.89 10.78
C SER A 44 -14.35 0.09 10.99
N GLY A 45 -14.07 0.48 12.23
CA GLY A 45 -12.91 1.30 12.57
C GLY A 45 -11.59 0.65 12.16
N LEU A 46 -11.42 -0.65 12.44
CA LEU A 46 -10.26 -1.40 12.00
C LEU A 46 -10.17 -1.53 10.47
N LEU A 47 -11.31 -1.71 9.79
CA LEU A 47 -11.34 -1.69 8.32
C LEU A 47 -10.86 -0.35 7.76
N LEU A 48 -11.28 0.76 8.35
CA LEU A 48 -10.80 2.09 7.95
C LEU A 48 -9.29 2.24 8.16
N VAL A 49 -8.76 1.77 9.29
CA VAL A 49 -7.31 1.77 9.54
C VAL A 49 -6.57 0.92 8.51
N GLY A 50 -7.08 -0.28 8.20
CA GLY A 50 -6.52 -1.13 7.14
C GLY A 50 -6.54 -0.46 5.76
N GLY A 51 -7.64 0.23 5.43
CA GLY A 51 -7.77 1.03 4.21
C GLY A 51 -6.78 2.20 4.15
N LEU A 52 -6.57 2.91 5.27
CA LEU A 52 -5.56 3.97 5.37
C LEU A 52 -4.15 3.44 5.16
N LEU A 53 -3.83 2.26 5.69
CA LEU A 53 -2.54 1.61 5.48
C LEU A 53 -2.32 1.23 4.00
N LEU A 54 -3.35 0.71 3.31
CA LEU A 54 -3.29 0.51 1.85
C LEU A 54 -3.12 1.84 1.10
N GLY A 55 -3.79 2.90 1.54
CA GLY A 55 -3.58 4.26 1.02
C GLY A 55 -2.14 4.75 1.19
N ALA A 56 -1.48 4.41 2.31
CA ALA A 56 -0.07 4.70 2.51
C ALA A 56 0.85 3.92 1.53
N VAL A 57 0.52 2.65 1.23
CA VAL A 57 1.21 1.87 0.20
C VAL A 57 1.04 2.51 -1.19
N VAL A 58 -0.16 3.02 -1.50
CA VAL A 58 -0.40 3.80 -2.71
C VAL A 58 0.46 5.07 -2.75
N LEU A 59 0.54 5.81 -1.64
CA LEU A 59 1.38 7.00 -1.57
C LEU A 59 2.87 6.69 -1.74
N ALA A 60 3.32 5.49 -1.35
CA ALA A 60 4.68 5.03 -1.61
C ALA A 60 5.00 4.89 -3.12
N ALA A 61 3.98 4.83 -4.00
CA ALA A 61 4.15 4.91 -5.45
C ALA A 61 4.91 6.19 -5.89
N ARG A 62 4.77 7.28 -5.12
CA ARG A 62 5.50 8.54 -5.35
C ARG A 62 7.02 8.37 -5.26
N LEU A 63 7.47 7.38 -4.49
CA LEU A 63 8.88 7.04 -4.27
C LEU A 63 9.33 5.88 -5.16
N SER A 64 8.50 4.83 -5.27
CA SER A 64 8.78 3.67 -6.11
C SER A 64 7.47 2.99 -6.53
N PRO A 65 7.23 2.74 -7.83
CA PRO A 65 6.06 1.98 -8.29
C PRO A 65 6.11 0.51 -7.84
N GLY A 66 7.28 0.03 -7.40
CA GLY A 66 7.42 -1.33 -6.89
C GLY A 66 6.58 -1.60 -5.65
N ALA A 67 6.28 -0.59 -4.83
CA ALA A 67 5.48 -0.75 -3.61
C ALA A 67 4.01 -1.13 -3.91
N PRO A 68 3.22 -0.34 -4.66
CA PRO A 68 1.85 -0.74 -5.00
C PRO A 68 1.81 -1.98 -5.90
N LEU A 69 2.77 -2.18 -6.81
CA LEU A 69 2.80 -3.35 -7.68
C LEU A 69 3.03 -4.65 -6.89
N THR A 70 3.92 -4.64 -5.90
CA THR A 70 4.12 -5.82 -5.05
C THR A 70 2.90 -6.13 -4.19
N GLY A 71 2.23 -5.10 -3.67
CA GLY A 71 0.94 -5.26 -3.01
C GLY A 71 -0.13 -5.84 -3.93
N ALA A 72 -0.21 -5.37 -5.18
CA ALA A 72 -1.14 -5.87 -6.19
C ALA A 72 -0.87 -7.34 -6.53
N VAL A 73 0.40 -7.71 -6.73
CA VAL A 73 0.79 -9.11 -7.00
C VAL A 73 0.46 -10.00 -5.82
N LEU A 74 0.72 -9.56 -4.59
CA LEU A 74 0.40 -10.31 -3.38
C LEU A 74 -1.11 -10.56 -3.25
N LEU A 75 -1.92 -9.53 -3.53
CA LEU A 75 -3.37 -9.64 -3.51
C LEU A 75 -3.94 -10.51 -4.64
N LEU A 76 -3.37 -10.39 -5.85
CA LEU A 76 -3.72 -11.26 -6.98
C LEU A 76 -3.38 -12.71 -6.69
N ALA A 77 -2.17 -12.99 -6.19
CA ALA A 77 -1.75 -14.34 -5.84
C ALA A 77 -2.63 -14.93 -4.73
N GLY A 78 -2.92 -14.14 -3.68
CA GLY A 78 -3.81 -14.56 -2.60
C GLY A 78 -5.24 -14.82 -3.08
N SER A 79 -5.77 -13.99 -3.98
CA SER A 79 -7.12 -14.15 -4.55
C SER A 79 -7.17 -15.30 -5.57
N ALA A 80 -6.12 -15.51 -6.35
CA ALA A 80 -6.03 -16.66 -7.26
C ALA A 80 -5.97 -17.97 -6.48
N TRP A 81 -5.30 -17.99 -5.32
CA TRP A 81 -5.25 -19.17 -4.46
C TRP A 81 -6.65 -19.58 -3.98
N THR A 82 -7.55 -18.63 -3.72
CA THR A 82 -8.93 -18.96 -3.29
C THR A 82 -9.77 -19.63 -4.39
N LEU A 83 -9.36 -19.51 -5.66
CA LEU A 83 -10.00 -20.22 -6.77
C LEU A 83 -9.64 -21.71 -6.78
N PHE A 84 -8.44 -22.06 -6.29
CA PHE A 84 -7.97 -23.45 -6.20
C PHE A 84 -8.36 -24.09 -4.87
N ASP A 85 -8.24 -23.34 -3.77
CA ASP A 85 -8.64 -23.77 -2.43
C ASP A 85 -9.38 -22.62 -1.72
N PRO A 86 -10.72 -22.61 -1.76
CA PRO A 86 -11.53 -21.57 -1.12
C PRO A 86 -11.40 -21.53 0.41
N GLN A 87 -10.93 -22.61 1.04
CA GLN A 87 -10.82 -22.71 2.50
C GLN A 87 -9.46 -22.25 3.01
N ALA A 88 -8.41 -22.36 2.20
CA ALA A 88 -7.04 -21.92 2.51
C ALA A 88 -6.95 -20.54 3.19
N PRO A 89 -7.60 -19.45 2.70
CA PRO A 89 -7.46 -18.13 3.32
C PRO A 89 -8.07 -18.05 4.72
N PHE A 90 -9.03 -18.92 5.07
CA PHE A 90 -9.63 -18.95 6.41
C PHE A 90 -8.67 -19.51 7.46
N ALA A 91 -7.69 -20.34 7.06
CA ALA A 91 -6.63 -20.81 7.95
C ALA A 91 -5.71 -19.68 8.44
N LEU A 92 -5.62 -18.59 7.67
CA LEU A 92 -4.87 -17.38 8.03
C LEU A 92 -5.67 -16.43 8.93
N GLY A 93 -6.96 -16.68 9.08
CA GLY A 93 -7.89 -15.89 9.88
C GLY A 93 -9.22 -15.68 9.17
N ARG A 94 -10.35 -15.81 9.88
CA ARG A 94 -11.69 -15.74 9.29
C ARG A 94 -11.93 -14.48 8.47
N GLY A 95 -11.49 -13.33 8.99
CA GLY A 95 -11.70 -12.05 8.33
C GLY A 95 -10.89 -11.85 7.06
N LEU A 96 -9.67 -12.40 6.98
CA LEU A 96 -8.90 -12.50 5.72
C LEU A 96 -9.60 -13.44 4.74
N GLY A 97 -10.11 -14.57 5.24
CA GLY A 97 -10.98 -15.49 4.50
C GLY A 97 -12.14 -14.76 3.82
N TYR A 98 -12.90 -13.97 4.57
CA TYR A 98 -14.01 -13.18 4.02
C TYR A 98 -13.55 -12.14 3.00
N LEU A 99 -12.46 -11.40 3.28
CA LEU A 99 -11.92 -10.40 2.37
C LEU A 99 -11.52 -10.99 1.01
N LEU A 100 -10.81 -12.11 1.01
CA LEU A 100 -10.30 -12.73 -0.21
C LEU A 100 -11.39 -13.54 -0.93
N SER A 101 -12.27 -14.22 -0.21
CA SER A 101 -13.34 -15.03 -0.80
C SER A 101 -14.41 -14.17 -1.46
N LEU A 102 -14.70 -12.97 -0.93
CA LEU A 102 -15.61 -12.00 -1.54
C LEU A 102 -14.97 -11.21 -2.69
N GLN A 103 -13.78 -11.61 -3.16
CA GLN A 103 -13.06 -11.00 -4.28
C GLN A 103 -12.66 -9.52 -4.07
N TYR A 104 -12.75 -9.00 -2.84
CA TYR A 104 -12.21 -7.68 -2.52
C TYR A 104 -10.71 -7.61 -2.74
N GLY A 105 -9.99 -8.73 -2.57
CA GLY A 105 -8.56 -8.82 -2.88
C GLY A 105 -8.24 -8.47 -4.34
N MET A 106 -9.01 -8.98 -5.30
CA MET A 106 -8.86 -8.66 -6.72
C MET A 106 -9.16 -7.19 -7.03
N LEU A 107 -10.21 -6.63 -6.42
CA LEU A 107 -10.54 -5.21 -6.58
C LEU A 107 -9.41 -4.30 -6.05
N LEU A 108 -8.91 -4.59 -4.85
CA LEU A 108 -7.81 -3.84 -4.25
C LEU A 108 -6.51 -3.99 -5.06
N ALA A 109 -6.24 -5.18 -5.61
CA ALA A 109 -5.10 -5.38 -6.48
C ALA A 109 -5.18 -4.53 -7.76
N GLY A 110 -6.36 -4.48 -8.40
CA GLY A 110 -6.60 -3.62 -9.56
C GLY A 110 -6.36 -2.15 -9.24
N LEU A 111 -6.88 -1.67 -8.10
CA LEU A 111 -6.67 -0.28 -7.65
C LEU A 111 -5.19 0.03 -7.40
N LEU A 112 -4.47 -0.88 -6.74
CA LEU A 112 -3.03 -0.72 -6.50
C LEU A 112 -2.24 -0.71 -7.81
N ALA A 113 -2.55 -1.61 -8.74
CA ALA A 113 -1.91 -1.66 -10.05
C ALA A 113 -2.12 -0.35 -10.82
N VAL A 114 -3.36 0.15 -10.87
CA VAL A 114 -3.68 1.44 -11.52
C VAL A 114 -2.95 2.60 -10.84
N ALA A 115 -2.95 2.65 -9.50
CA ALA A 115 -2.29 3.70 -8.76
C ALA A 115 -0.77 3.76 -9.01
N ALA A 116 -0.13 2.61 -9.29
CA ALA A 116 1.30 2.56 -9.64
C ALA A 116 1.66 3.38 -10.89
N PHE A 117 0.69 3.58 -11.80
CA PHE A 117 0.89 4.30 -13.06
C PHE A 117 0.34 5.73 -13.03
N ILE A 118 -0.72 6.00 -12.24
CA ILE A 118 -1.37 7.31 -12.21
C ILE A 118 -0.72 8.27 -11.21
N VAL A 119 -0.14 7.77 -10.10
CA VAL A 119 0.38 8.63 -9.04
C VAL A 119 1.62 9.41 -9.51
N PRO A 120 1.59 10.77 -9.48
CA PRO A 120 2.71 11.59 -9.91
C PRO A 120 3.96 11.33 -9.06
N ARG A 121 5.09 11.10 -9.74
CA ARG A 121 6.38 10.84 -9.09
C ARG A 121 7.03 12.14 -8.63
N ARG A 122 7.68 12.12 -7.45
CA ARG A 122 8.58 13.21 -7.08
C ARG A 122 9.80 13.15 -7.99
N ARG A 123 9.84 13.99 -9.03
CA ARG A 123 11.09 14.23 -9.77
C ARG A 123 12.04 14.91 -8.80
N ALA A 124 13.23 14.34 -8.63
CA ALA A 124 14.32 15.11 -8.06
C ALA A 124 14.59 16.25 -9.06
N GLU A 125 14.32 17.48 -8.67
CA GLU A 125 14.78 18.63 -9.45
C GLU A 125 16.29 18.48 -9.63
N PRO A 126 16.83 18.63 -10.85
CA PRO A 126 18.26 18.77 -11.01
C PRO A 126 18.66 19.98 -10.18
N GLY A 127 19.36 19.75 -9.06
CA GLY A 127 19.96 20.85 -8.31
C GLY A 127 20.85 21.66 -9.28
N PRO A 128 20.92 22.99 -9.13
CA PRO A 128 21.70 23.83 -10.02
C PRO A 128 23.13 23.28 -10.13
N PRO A 129 23.73 23.25 -11.34
CA PRO A 129 25.06 22.69 -11.53
C PRO A 129 26.04 23.36 -10.56
N ARG A 130 26.67 22.55 -9.72
CA ARG A 130 27.78 22.99 -8.85
C ARG A 130 29.03 23.17 -9.70
N SER A 131 29.08 24.23 -10.49
CA SER A 131 30.30 24.78 -11.05
C SER A 131 30.03 26.24 -11.43
N TRP A 132 31.06 27.09 -11.41
CA TRP A 132 31.05 28.51 -11.84
C TRP A 132 30.76 29.59 -10.79
N ALA A 133 31.39 29.51 -9.61
CA ALA A 133 31.72 30.72 -8.85
C ALA A 133 33.09 30.60 -8.18
N HIS A 134 34.12 30.34 -8.99
CA HIS A 134 35.48 30.80 -8.72
C HIS A 134 35.85 31.70 -9.91
N GLY A 135 35.29 32.90 -9.92
CA GLY A 135 35.75 33.96 -10.81
C GLY A 135 37.00 34.60 -10.19
N PRO A 136 38.10 34.80 -10.92
CA PRO A 136 39.23 35.57 -10.40
C PRO A 136 38.76 37.02 -10.16
N SER A 137 38.98 37.52 -8.94
CA SER A 137 38.73 38.91 -8.60
C SER A 137 39.79 39.80 -9.26
N SER A 138 39.51 40.30 -10.46
CA SER A 138 40.35 41.28 -11.15
C SER A 138 39.59 42.59 -11.36
N GLY A 139 39.85 43.57 -10.49
CA GLY A 139 39.77 45.01 -10.78
C GLY A 139 39.05 45.89 -9.74
N PRO A 140 39.37 47.21 -9.62
CA PRO A 140 40.49 47.96 -10.22
C PRO A 140 41.53 48.43 -9.19
N VAL A 141 42.79 48.55 -9.63
CA VAL A 141 43.82 49.33 -8.94
C VAL A 141 43.54 50.81 -9.20
N VAL A 142 43.30 51.58 -8.15
CA VAL A 142 43.21 53.04 -8.21
C VAL A 142 44.60 53.59 -7.87
N HIS A 143 45.20 54.32 -8.81
CA HIS A 143 46.34 55.21 -8.58
C HIS A 143 45.86 56.53 -8.00
#